data_AF-A0A9W8LQ29-F1
#
_entry.id   AF-A0A9W8LQ29-F1
#
_cell.length_a   1.000
_cell.length_b   1.000
_cell.length_c   1.000
_cell.angle_alpha   90.00
_cell.angle_beta   90.00
_cell.angle_gamma   90.00
#
_symmetry.space_group_name_H-M   'P 1'
#
loop_
_entity.id
_entity.type
_entity.pdbx_description
1 polymer ?
#
loop_
_entity_poly.entity_id
_entity_poly.type
_entity_poly.pdbx_seq_one_letter_code
_entity_poly.pdbx_strand_id
1 'polypeptide(L)'
;KVFGADTRLSLIFPATEKHINKYRRQERKWIRETPELYSKVTQPFIYAQPQSQIQWVYNILSKAVEADRIVYEDPDPLNGFIILPDLKWDNATAASMYLVAIVHRRDIKSLRDLTDMHLPLLKNIRAKADIAAQHYGVPHDKLRLYVHYQPSYYHFHVHITNVDIE
;
A
#
# COMPACT_ATOMS: atom_id res chain seq x y z
N LYS A 1 18.93 30.04 -12.41
CA LYS A 1 18.67 29.00 -11.38
C LYS A 1 17.24 29.21 -10.89
N VAL A 2 16.29 28.37 -11.33
CA VAL A 2 14.94 28.39 -10.76
C VAL A 2 15.07 27.71 -9.40
N PHE A 3 14.96 28.48 -8.33
CA PHE A 3 14.84 27.93 -6.98
C PHE A 3 13.46 27.27 -6.89
N GLY A 4 13.39 25.96 -7.12
CA GLY A 4 12.19 25.18 -6.81
C GLY A 4 11.97 25.22 -5.30
N ALA A 5 10.72 25.29 -4.86
CA ALA A 5 10.42 25.32 -3.43
C ALA A 5 10.90 24.03 -2.74
N ASP A 6 11.80 24.15 -1.76
CA ASP A 6 12.37 23.04 -0.97
C ASP A 6 11.39 22.46 0.08
N THR A 7 10.11 22.85 0.05
CA THR A 7 9.13 22.49 1.09
C THR A 7 7.92 21.80 0.50
N ARG A 8 7.69 20.56 0.92
CA ARG A 8 6.48 19.79 0.60
C ARG A 8 5.40 20.04 1.66
N LEU A 9 4.26 20.56 1.23
CA LEU A 9 3.07 20.77 2.07
C LEU A 9 2.04 19.67 1.79
N SER A 10 1.39 19.16 2.83
CA SER A 10 0.29 18.20 2.72
C SER A 10 -0.81 18.60 3.70
N LEU A 11 -2.03 18.79 3.20
CA LEU A 11 -3.18 19.26 3.99
C LEU A 11 -4.21 18.15 4.14
N ILE A 12 -4.70 17.94 5.37
CA ILE A 12 -5.79 17.01 5.67
C ILE A 12 -6.94 17.83 6.26
N PHE A 13 -8.04 17.95 5.52
CA PHE A 13 -9.22 18.70 5.96
C PHE A 13 -10.53 18.03 5.47
N PRO A 14 -11.54 17.84 6.35
CA PRO A 14 -11.48 18.01 7.80
C PRO A 14 -10.62 16.92 8.47
N ALA A 15 -9.80 17.33 9.45
CA ALA A 15 -9.03 16.39 10.24
C ALA A 15 -9.94 15.64 11.24
N THR A 16 -9.73 14.34 11.40
CA THR A 16 -10.43 13.51 12.40
C THR A 16 -9.49 13.23 13.56
N GLU A 17 -10.02 12.76 14.70
CA GLU A 17 -9.18 12.34 15.84
C GLU A 17 -8.18 11.23 15.44
N LYS A 18 -8.56 10.37 14.47
CA LYS A 18 -7.65 9.37 13.89
C LYS A 18 -6.47 10.03 13.16
N HIS A 19 -6.71 11.10 12.40
CA HIS A 19 -5.64 11.86 11.73
C HIS A 19 -4.71 12.50 12.76
N ILE A 20 -5.25 13.14 13.80
CA ILE A 20 -4.47 13.77 14.86
C ILE A 20 -3.59 12.74 15.56
N ASN A 21 -4.17 11.63 16.01
CA ASN A 21 -3.43 10.59 16.72
C ASN A 21 -2.33 9.98 15.85
N LYS A 22 -2.57 9.77 14.56
CA LYS A 22 -1.56 9.25 13.62
C LYS A 22 -0.29 10.10 13.56
N TYR A 23 -0.42 11.44 13.56
CA TYR A 23 0.72 12.36 13.43
C TYR A 23 1.23 12.90 14.76
N ARG A 24 0.46 12.77 15.85
CA ARG A 24 0.93 13.03 17.21
C ARG A 24 2.12 12.12 17.51
N ARG A 25 3.14 12.63 18.21
CA ARG A 25 4.26 11.82 18.69
C ARG A 25 3.69 10.71 19.58
N GLN A 26 3.93 9.45 19.20
CA GLN A 26 3.53 8.26 19.96
C GLN A 26 4.79 7.56 20.50
N GLU A 27 4.71 7.08 21.74
CA GLU A 27 5.70 6.13 22.26
C GLU A 27 5.52 4.79 21.55
N ARG A 28 6.59 4.29 20.91
CA ARG A 28 6.55 3.01 20.19
C ARG A 28 6.81 1.87 21.15
N LYS A 29 5.94 0.86 21.14
CA LYS A 29 6.10 -0.38 21.91
C LYS A 29 6.14 -1.57 20.97
N TRP A 30 7.02 -2.52 21.29
CA TRP A 30 7.07 -3.79 20.59
C TRP A 30 6.06 -4.76 21.22
N ILE A 31 5.23 -5.38 20.40
CA ILE A 31 4.18 -6.31 20.83
C ILE A 31 4.30 -7.59 20.04
N ARG A 32 4.28 -8.74 20.73
CA ARG A 32 4.19 -10.05 20.11
C ARG A 32 2.75 -10.53 20.09
N GLU A 33 2.08 -10.37 18.97
CA GLU A 33 0.69 -10.78 18.81
C GLU A 33 0.57 -12.29 18.50
N THR A 34 -0.05 -13.03 19.43
CA THR A 34 -0.39 -14.45 19.24
C THR A 34 -1.66 -14.60 18.39
N PRO A 35 -1.94 -15.79 17.83
CA PRO A 35 -3.22 -16.04 17.15
C PRO A 35 -4.45 -15.76 18.03
N GLU A 36 -4.34 -16.08 19.33
CA GLU A 36 -5.40 -15.79 20.30
C GLU A 36 -5.62 -14.28 20.47
N LEU A 37 -4.55 -13.50 20.62
CA LEU A 37 -4.66 -12.03 20.71
C LEU A 37 -5.21 -11.43 19.42
N TYR A 38 -4.79 -11.93 18.26
CA TYR A 38 -5.36 -11.51 16.99
C TYR A 38 -6.87 -11.74 16.96
N SER A 39 -7.33 -12.96 17.26
CA SER A 39 -8.76 -13.30 17.22
C SER A 39 -9.59 -12.54 18.26
N LYS A 40 -9.07 -12.32 19.47
CA LYS A 40 -9.83 -11.68 20.56
C LYS A 40 -9.78 -10.16 20.57
N VAL A 41 -8.73 -9.55 19.99
CA VAL A 41 -8.47 -8.10 20.13
C VAL A 41 -8.36 -7.44 18.76
N THR A 42 -7.37 -7.84 17.96
CA THR A 42 -7.03 -7.14 16.72
C THR A 42 -8.09 -7.33 15.65
N GLN A 43 -8.56 -8.56 15.45
CA GLN A 43 -9.58 -8.87 14.45
C GLN A 43 -10.89 -8.10 14.74
N PRO A 44 -11.48 -8.12 15.95
CA PRO A 44 -12.63 -7.28 16.26
C PRO A 44 -12.41 -5.79 15.94
N PHE A 45 -11.21 -5.25 16.24
CA PHE A 45 -10.86 -3.88 15.89
C PHE A 45 -10.86 -3.63 14.38
N ILE A 46 -10.28 -4.54 13.58
CA ILE A 46 -10.24 -4.44 12.12
C ILE A 46 -11.65 -4.39 11.54
N TYR A 47 -12.52 -5.31 11.96
CA TYR A 47 -13.88 -5.44 11.44
C TYR A 47 -14.83 -4.35 11.95
N ALA A 48 -14.52 -3.72 13.07
CA ALA A 48 -15.25 -2.55 13.56
C ALA A 48 -14.91 -1.25 12.79
N GLN A 49 -13.87 -1.25 11.94
CA GLN A 49 -13.53 -0.04 11.18
C GLN A 49 -14.58 0.25 10.10
N PRO A 50 -15.03 1.51 9.97
CA PRO A 50 -15.96 1.88 8.92
C PRO A 50 -15.30 1.79 7.54
N GLN A 51 -16.04 1.22 6.59
CA GLN A 51 -15.63 1.04 5.20
C GLN A 51 -15.17 2.34 4.51
N SER A 52 -15.68 3.49 4.96
CA SER A 52 -15.30 4.81 4.47
C SER A 52 -13.80 5.12 4.63
N GLN A 53 -13.10 4.49 5.58
CA GLN A 53 -11.66 4.70 5.80
C GLN A 53 -10.79 4.18 4.65
N ILE A 54 -11.31 3.25 3.84
CA ILE A 54 -10.63 2.70 2.67
C ILE A 54 -11.36 3.02 1.36
N GLN A 55 -12.32 3.94 1.37
CA GLN A 55 -13.08 4.30 0.18
C GLN A 55 -12.17 4.83 -0.95
N TRP A 56 -11.10 5.55 -0.60
CA TRP A 56 -10.10 6.02 -1.56
C TRP A 56 -9.45 4.86 -2.33
N VAL A 57 -9.24 3.70 -1.70
CA VAL A 57 -8.72 2.50 -2.35
C VAL A 57 -9.69 2.03 -3.42
N TYR A 58 -10.99 1.99 -3.10
CA TYR A 58 -12.02 1.57 -4.04
C TYR A 58 -12.18 2.54 -5.20
N ASN A 59 -11.99 3.84 -4.96
CA ASN A 59 -12.02 4.83 -6.01
C ASN A 59 -10.85 4.64 -7.00
N ILE A 60 -9.67 4.20 -6.54
CA ILE A 60 -8.55 3.82 -7.42
C ILE A 60 -8.92 2.55 -8.21
N LEU A 61 -9.39 1.51 -7.52
CA LEU A 61 -9.77 0.24 -8.17
C LEU A 61 -10.90 0.40 -9.20
N SER A 62 -11.81 1.36 -9.00
CA SER A 62 -12.87 1.70 -9.95
C SER A 62 -12.45 2.74 -11.00
N LYS A 63 -11.18 3.17 -11.00
CA LYS A 63 -10.64 4.21 -11.87
C LYS A 63 -11.37 5.57 -11.78
N ALA A 64 -12.02 5.83 -10.65
CA ALA A 64 -12.68 7.12 -10.39
C ALA A 64 -11.67 8.21 -10.02
N VAL A 65 -10.49 7.82 -9.50
CA VAL A 65 -9.36 8.69 -9.19
C VAL A 65 -8.05 8.01 -9.59
N GLU A 66 -6.99 8.79 -9.83
CA GLU A 66 -5.62 8.31 -10.06
C GLU A 66 -5.46 7.38 -11.28
N ALA A 67 -6.44 7.35 -12.19
CA ALA A 67 -6.45 6.44 -13.33
C ALA A 67 -5.29 6.68 -14.30
N ASP A 68 -4.87 7.94 -14.43
CA ASP A 68 -3.72 8.38 -15.23
C ASP A 68 -2.37 8.00 -14.61
N ARG A 69 -2.33 7.65 -13.32
CA ARG A 69 -1.12 7.25 -12.58
C ARG A 69 -0.91 5.74 -12.52
N ILE A 70 -1.83 4.96 -13.09
CA ILE A 70 -1.71 3.51 -13.16
C ILE A 70 -0.56 3.13 -14.09
N VAL A 71 0.41 2.37 -13.57
CA VAL A 71 1.56 1.86 -14.34
C VAL A 71 1.24 0.50 -14.93
N TYR A 72 0.50 -0.32 -14.19
CA TYR A 72 0.10 -1.65 -14.60
C TYR A 72 -1.24 -2.03 -13.97
N GLU A 73 -2.07 -2.76 -14.70
CA GLU A 73 -3.28 -3.39 -14.16
C GLU A 73 -3.44 -4.79 -14.73
N ASP A 74 -3.75 -5.74 -13.85
CA ASP A 74 -4.36 -7.01 -14.21
C ASP A 74 -5.81 -6.98 -13.72
N PRO A 75 -6.82 -6.98 -14.61
CA PRO A 75 -8.22 -6.75 -14.25
C PRO A 75 -8.91 -7.98 -13.64
N ASP A 76 -8.22 -9.12 -13.47
CA ASP A 76 -8.82 -10.32 -12.87
C ASP A 76 -9.35 -10.02 -11.45
N PRO A 77 -10.63 -10.33 -11.15
CA PRO A 77 -11.24 -9.95 -9.88
C PRO A 77 -10.66 -10.67 -8.66
N LEU A 78 -9.97 -11.81 -8.83
CA LEU A 78 -9.47 -12.66 -7.75
C LEU A 78 -7.94 -12.66 -7.64
N ASN A 79 -7.24 -12.56 -8.76
CA ASN A 79 -5.79 -12.66 -8.89
C ASN A 79 -5.16 -11.42 -9.54
N GLY A 80 -5.98 -10.42 -9.87
CA GLY A 80 -5.56 -9.15 -10.42
C GLY A 80 -5.40 -8.04 -9.38
N PHE A 81 -4.78 -6.95 -9.81
CA PHE A 81 -4.39 -5.80 -9.01
C PHE A 81 -4.00 -4.62 -9.90
N ILE A 82 -3.92 -3.44 -9.30
CA ILE A 82 -3.36 -2.22 -9.90
C ILE A 82 -2.00 -1.94 -9.25
N ILE A 83 -0.99 -1.57 -10.05
CA ILE A 83 0.27 -0.97 -9.58
C ILE A 83 0.29 0.51 -9.98
N LEU A 84 0.58 1.37 -9.00
CA LEU A 84 0.71 2.81 -9.18
C LEU A 84 1.76 3.40 -8.21
N PRO A 85 2.29 4.61 -8.47
CA PRO A 85 3.18 5.31 -7.55
C PRO A 85 2.51 5.59 -6.20
N ASP A 86 3.20 5.27 -5.11
CA ASP A 86 2.73 5.60 -3.76
C ASP A 86 2.73 7.12 -3.56
N LEU A 87 1.79 7.63 -2.77
CA LEU A 87 1.69 9.05 -2.46
C LEU A 87 2.97 9.64 -1.84
N LYS A 88 3.82 8.83 -1.22
CA LYS A 88 5.09 9.28 -0.64
C LYS A 88 6.12 9.65 -1.69
N TRP A 89 6.07 9.06 -2.88
CA TRP A 89 7.05 9.30 -3.92
C TRP A 89 6.61 10.42 -4.87
N ASP A 90 7.54 11.33 -5.14
CA ASP A 90 7.37 12.47 -6.04
C ASP A 90 7.61 12.12 -7.52
N ASN A 91 7.92 10.84 -7.81
CA ASN A 91 8.28 10.36 -9.14
C ASN A 91 9.54 11.03 -9.72
N ALA A 92 10.40 11.59 -8.86
CA ALA A 92 11.56 12.38 -9.32
C ALA A 92 12.77 11.52 -9.66
N THR A 93 13.06 10.50 -8.86
CA THR A 93 14.25 9.64 -9.05
C THR A 93 13.93 8.16 -8.92
N ALA A 94 14.57 7.35 -9.77
CA ALA A 94 14.47 5.89 -9.71
C ALA A 94 15.05 5.31 -8.40
N ALA A 95 16.00 6.00 -7.78
CA ALA A 95 16.57 5.61 -6.48
C ALA A 95 15.53 5.68 -5.35
N SER A 96 14.62 6.66 -5.40
CA SER A 96 13.51 6.81 -4.46
C SER A 96 12.22 6.12 -4.91
N MET A 97 12.28 5.24 -5.93
CA MET A 97 11.09 4.58 -6.48
C MET A 97 10.28 3.88 -5.40
N TYR A 98 8.99 4.24 -5.33
CA TYR A 98 8.02 3.65 -4.42
C TYR A 98 6.70 3.46 -5.16
N LEU A 99 6.38 2.20 -5.47
CA LEU A 99 5.09 1.80 -6.01
C LEU A 99 4.30 1.00 -4.96
N VAL A 100 3.00 0.92 -5.16
CA VAL A 100 2.10 0.06 -4.38
C VAL A 100 1.24 -0.77 -5.32
N ALA A 101 1.13 -2.07 -5.05
CA ALA A 101 0.18 -2.97 -5.68
C ALA A 101 -1.07 -3.08 -4.80
N ILE A 102 -2.25 -2.74 -5.34
CA ILE A 102 -3.54 -2.81 -4.66
C ILE A 102 -4.40 -3.89 -5.33
N VAL A 103 -4.78 -4.93 -4.59
CA VAL A 103 -5.50 -6.08 -5.16
C VAL A 103 -6.97 -5.76 -5.44
N HIS A 104 -7.56 -6.37 -6.47
CA HIS A 104 -8.98 -6.13 -6.80
C HIS A 104 -9.94 -6.75 -5.78
N ARG A 105 -9.63 -7.96 -5.31
CA ARG A 105 -10.43 -8.66 -4.31
C ARG A 105 -10.49 -7.88 -2.99
N ARG A 106 -11.58 -8.04 -2.23
CA ARG A 106 -11.90 -7.19 -1.06
C ARG A 106 -11.94 -7.95 0.27
N ASP A 107 -11.71 -9.25 0.22
CA ASP A 107 -11.79 -10.21 1.31
C ASP A 107 -10.47 -10.39 2.07
N ILE A 108 -9.36 -9.79 1.60
CA ILE A 108 -8.06 -9.80 2.29
C ILE A 108 -7.83 -8.43 2.95
N LYS A 109 -7.83 -8.39 4.28
CA LYS A 109 -7.58 -7.19 5.09
C LYS A 109 -6.10 -7.01 5.43
N SER A 110 -5.38 -8.11 5.66
CA SER A 110 -3.96 -8.07 6.03
C SER A 110 -3.23 -9.39 5.74
N LEU A 111 -1.95 -9.46 6.13
CA LEU A 111 -1.14 -10.69 6.14
C LEU A 111 -1.84 -11.88 6.82
N ARG A 112 -2.70 -11.64 7.81
CA ARG A 112 -3.40 -12.70 8.58
C ARG A 112 -4.47 -13.46 7.77
N ASP A 113 -4.97 -12.88 6.69
CA ASP A 113 -6.01 -13.52 5.87
C ASP A 113 -5.41 -14.34 4.70
N LEU A 114 -4.09 -14.28 4.51
CA LEU A 114 -3.43 -15.01 3.44
C LEU A 114 -3.37 -16.51 3.73
N THR A 115 -3.88 -17.27 2.77
CA THR A 115 -3.83 -18.72 2.67
C THR A 115 -3.18 -19.16 1.34
N ASP A 116 -3.01 -20.46 1.15
CA ASP A 116 -2.55 -21.10 -0.09
C ASP A 116 -3.37 -20.72 -1.34
N MET A 117 -4.69 -20.50 -1.19
CA MET A 117 -5.58 -20.02 -2.27
C MET A 117 -5.13 -18.69 -2.88
N HIS A 118 -4.32 -17.91 -2.16
CA HIS A 118 -3.84 -16.60 -2.58
C HIS A 118 -2.48 -16.67 -3.29
N LEU A 119 -1.86 -17.85 -3.37
CA LEU A 119 -0.56 -18.02 -4.05
C LEU A 119 -0.59 -17.55 -5.53
N PRO A 120 -1.64 -17.77 -6.34
CA PRO A 120 -1.68 -17.26 -7.70
C PRO A 120 -1.60 -15.72 -7.76
N LEU A 121 -2.41 -15.02 -6.94
CA LEU A 121 -2.35 -13.57 -6.78
C LEU A 121 -0.95 -13.08 -6.37
N LEU A 122 -0.35 -13.67 -5.33
CA LEU A 122 0.96 -13.24 -4.82
C LEU A 122 2.08 -13.46 -5.84
N LYS A 123 2.05 -14.59 -6.57
CA LYS A 123 3.00 -14.86 -7.67
C LYS A 123 2.80 -13.88 -8.83
N ASN A 124 1.55 -13.54 -9.14
CA ASN A 124 1.23 -12.56 -10.19
C ASN A 124 1.77 -11.18 -9.82
N ILE A 125 1.52 -10.69 -8.60
CA ILE A 125 2.08 -9.42 -8.10
C ILE A 125 3.61 -9.41 -8.23
N ARG A 126 4.27 -10.48 -7.76
CA ARG A 126 5.73 -10.58 -7.85
C ARG A 126 6.22 -10.51 -9.29
N ALA A 127 5.60 -11.23 -10.21
CA ALA A 127 6.02 -11.26 -11.61
C ALA A 127 5.79 -9.93 -12.35
N LYS A 128 4.72 -9.18 -12.01
CA LYS A 128 4.41 -7.91 -12.69
C LYS A 128 5.06 -6.70 -12.04
N ALA A 129 5.54 -6.82 -10.80
CA ALA A 129 6.34 -5.77 -10.16
C ALA A 129 7.58 -5.42 -11.00
N ASP A 130 8.20 -6.40 -11.65
CA ASP A 130 9.35 -6.19 -12.53
C ASP A 130 9.01 -5.33 -13.74
N ILE A 131 7.86 -5.62 -14.37
CA ILE A 131 7.38 -4.88 -15.53
C ILE A 131 7.10 -3.42 -15.14
N ALA A 132 6.45 -3.22 -13.99
CA ALA A 132 6.17 -1.87 -13.49
C ALA A 132 7.45 -1.11 -13.13
N ALA A 133 8.44 -1.77 -12.52
CA ALA A 133 9.72 -1.17 -12.16
C ALA A 133 10.59 -0.81 -13.38
N GLN A 134 10.55 -1.63 -14.44
CA GLN A 134 11.26 -1.35 -15.69
C GLN A 134 10.81 -0.05 -16.34
N HIS A 135 9.54 0.35 -16.17
CA HIS A 135 9.05 1.66 -16.61
C HIS A 135 9.85 2.84 -16.02
N TYR A 136 10.46 2.63 -14.86
CA TYR A 136 11.29 3.61 -14.15
C TYR A 136 12.80 3.29 -14.22
N GLY A 137 13.20 2.33 -15.05
CA GLY A 137 14.60 1.93 -15.21
C GLY A 137 15.19 1.22 -13.98
N VAL A 138 14.36 0.70 -13.07
CA VAL A 138 14.83 -0.06 -11.91
C VAL A 138 14.88 -1.56 -12.26
N PRO A 139 16.05 -2.20 -12.19
CA PRO A 139 16.19 -3.63 -12.49
C PRO A 139 15.65 -4.52 -11.35
N HIS A 140 15.26 -5.76 -11.66
CA HIS A 140 14.66 -6.70 -10.70
C HIS A 140 15.54 -6.96 -9.46
N ASP A 141 16.86 -7.01 -9.61
CA ASP A 141 17.81 -7.21 -8.50
C ASP A 141 17.92 -6.02 -7.54
N LYS A 142 17.32 -4.87 -7.91
CA LYS A 142 17.15 -3.70 -7.05
C LYS A 142 15.75 -3.55 -6.46
N LEU A 143 14.89 -4.56 -6.60
CA LEU A 143 13.53 -4.50 -6.05
C LEU A 143 13.41 -5.15 -4.68
N ARG A 144 12.74 -4.43 -3.78
CA ARG A 144 12.26 -4.94 -2.50
C ARG A 144 10.74 -4.95 -2.51
N LEU A 145 10.16 -6.14 -2.34
CA LEU A 145 8.71 -6.32 -2.18
C LEU A 145 8.40 -6.71 -0.74
N TYR A 146 7.47 -6.02 -0.10
CA TYR A 146 7.08 -6.30 1.28
C TYR A 146 5.65 -5.87 1.59
N VAL A 147 5.13 -6.37 2.70
CA VAL A 147 3.82 -5.99 3.25
C VAL A 147 4.00 -5.47 4.66
N HIS A 148 3.18 -4.50 5.06
CA HIS A 148 3.19 -4.02 6.45
C HIS A 148 2.34 -4.91 7.36
N TYR A 149 2.82 -5.12 8.59
CA TYR A 149 2.03 -5.67 9.68
C TYR A 149 2.34 -4.90 10.98
N GLN A 150 1.44 -4.10 11.54
CA GLN A 150 0.09 -3.77 11.05
C GLN A 150 0.11 -2.85 9.81
N PRO A 151 -0.82 -3.01 8.86
CA PRO A 151 -0.92 -2.10 7.70
C PRO A 151 -1.53 -0.75 8.10
N SER A 152 -1.26 0.29 7.30
CA SER A 152 -1.85 1.63 7.52
C SER A 152 -3.36 1.68 7.20
N TYR A 153 -3.84 0.74 6.40
CA TYR A 153 -5.25 0.55 6.03
C TYR A 153 -5.51 -0.94 5.73
N TYR A 154 -6.73 -1.41 6.02
CA TYR A 154 -7.09 -2.82 5.93
C TYR A 154 -7.73 -3.19 4.59
N HIS A 155 -6.93 -3.07 3.54
CA HIS A 155 -7.14 -3.65 2.21
C HIS A 155 -5.78 -4.12 1.74
N PHE A 156 -5.62 -5.41 1.40
CA PHE A 156 -4.30 -5.97 1.14
C PHE A 156 -3.57 -5.23 0.01
N HIS A 157 -2.31 -4.89 0.28
CA HIS A 157 -1.44 -4.18 -0.64
C HIS A 157 0.01 -4.59 -0.43
N VAL A 158 0.79 -4.52 -1.49
CA VAL A 158 2.22 -4.86 -1.50
C VAL A 158 3.01 -3.60 -1.86
N HIS A 159 4.00 -3.27 -1.05
CA HIS A 159 4.95 -2.20 -1.33
C HIS A 159 6.05 -2.73 -2.25
N ILE A 160 6.35 -1.97 -3.30
CA ILE A 160 7.39 -2.28 -4.28
C ILE A 160 8.34 -1.08 -4.29
N THR A 161 9.53 -1.25 -3.70
CA THR A 161 10.50 -0.16 -3.60
C THR A 161 11.82 -0.52 -4.23
N ASN A 162 12.59 0.51 -4.61
CA ASN A 162 14.03 0.31 -4.80
C ASN A 162 14.67 -0.07 -3.45
N VAL A 163 15.69 -0.93 -3.46
CA VAL A 163 16.48 -1.28 -2.28
C VAL A 163 17.29 -0.11 -1.74
N ASP A 164 17.59 0.87 -2.60
CA ASP A 164 18.35 2.09 -2.30
C ASP A 164 17.49 3.15 -1.56
N ILE A 165 16.19 2.93 -1.37
CA ILE A 165 15.31 3.85 -0.65
C ILE A 165 15.62 3.82 0.85
N GLU A 166 15.89 5.00 1.43
CA GLU A 166 16.07 5.21 2.89
C GLU A 166 14.74 5.50 3.60
#